data_AF-A0A1Q9CH97-F1
#
_entry.id   AF-A0A1Q9CH97-F1
#
_cell.length_a   1.000
_cell.length_b   1.000
_cell.length_c   1.000
_cell.angle_alpha   90.00
_cell.angle_beta   90.00
_cell.angle_gamma   90.00
#
_symmetry.space_group_name_H-M   'P 1'
#
loop_
_entity.id
_entity.type
_entity.pdbx_description
1 polymer ?
#
loop_
_entity_poly.entity_id
_entity_poly.type
_entity_poly.pdbx_seq_one_letter_code
_entity_poly.pdbx_strand_id
1 'polypeptide(L)'
;MWDESKQRKAEAAKFRQERSKERAQKAVMKMQRQLAAQAEVAARRRSRSAKEAGPDCQRHFLDEASLLEHIAAIHGRALSVPGERFGGQSDQLDLLHSCSPEKHPRCDEILEHLQLVSLGSFCGMLLAEKLSIQRLGLGTAHLPFDWIRSTQAGVERFLKTGFSEFFCVARKLEIESAALTVHRGEYHSFWHDDVSQAVVREKLRRRILRFLDLANGFRDQSRDVLFLRSCACSSELHQVEDLYAALTQCFTSAQENSPRVLLAIIVDGQVQRQGPIGHASLPGLVFFTQEQLSEEDGADSQAYCWAIGAACDAALRDCAQGAPATGFAVQPGQRVVKSGTELADGGHCGGEWYPPLQFCEAGLHSGYGVSCFEAPGAAHLDLDADWGRDMDNPA
;
A
#
# COMPACT_ATOMS: atom_id res chain seq x y z
N MET A 1 -2.68 -10.00 -73.48
CA MET A 1 -2.35 -8.90 -72.54
C MET A 1 -3.34 -8.74 -71.39
N TRP A 2 -4.67 -8.81 -71.57
CA TRP A 2 -5.60 -8.62 -70.44
C TRP A 2 -5.60 -9.78 -69.41
N ASP A 3 -5.31 -11.01 -69.85
CA ASP A 3 -5.33 -12.21 -68.99
C ASP A 3 -4.12 -12.27 -68.03
N GLU A 4 -2.91 -11.95 -68.52
CA GLU A 4 -1.68 -11.95 -67.71
C GLU A 4 -1.73 -10.94 -66.54
N SER A 5 -2.42 -9.81 -66.71
CA SER A 5 -2.58 -8.82 -65.65
C SER A 5 -3.45 -9.33 -64.49
N LYS A 6 -4.52 -10.08 -64.81
CA LYS A 6 -5.39 -10.69 -63.79
C LYS A 6 -4.66 -11.79 -63.04
N GLN A 7 -3.89 -12.62 -63.76
CA GLN A 7 -3.09 -13.67 -63.15
C GLN A 7 -2.05 -13.10 -62.17
N ARG A 8 -1.30 -12.06 -62.56
CA ARG A 8 -0.33 -11.39 -61.67
C ARG A 8 -0.98 -10.79 -60.42
N LYS A 9 -2.19 -10.22 -60.54
CA LYS A 9 -2.94 -9.69 -59.39
C LYS A 9 -3.39 -10.80 -58.43
N ALA A 10 -3.85 -11.93 -58.96
CA ALA A 10 -4.25 -13.09 -58.15
C ALA A 10 -3.05 -13.70 -57.40
N GLU A 11 -1.91 -13.85 -58.09
CA GLU A 11 -0.66 -14.33 -57.48
C GLU A 11 -0.15 -13.39 -56.38
N ALA A 12 -0.19 -12.07 -56.62
CA ALA A 12 0.19 -11.08 -55.61
C ALA A 12 -0.74 -11.10 -54.38
N ALA A 13 -2.05 -11.28 -54.58
CA ALA A 13 -3.01 -11.41 -53.47
C ALA A 13 -2.76 -12.68 -52.65
N LYS A 14 -2.51 -13.82 -53.31
CA LYS A 14 -2.16 -15.08 -52.66
C LYS A 14 -0.88 -14.96 -51.83
N PHE A 15 0.17 -14.34 -52.40
CA PHE A 15 1.43 -14.10 -51.70
C PHE A 15 1.28 -13.20 -50.47
N ARG A 16 0.45 -12.14 -50.55
CA ARG A 16 0.13 -11.28 -49.40
C ARG A 16 -0.60 -12.06 -48.30
N GLN A 17 -1.55 -12.92 -48.68
CA GLN A 17 -2.29 -13.76 -47.74
C GLN A 17 -1.37 -14.77 -47.04
N GLU A 18 -0.46 -15.42 -47.77
CA GLU A 18 0.53 -16.35 -47.21
C GLU A 18 1.49 -15.64 -46.24
N ARG A 19 2.03 -14.47 -46.62
CA ARG A 19 2.86 -13.67 -45.71
C ARG A 19 2.12 -13.21 -44.45
N SER A 20 0.84 -12.88 -44.57
CA SER A 20 0.01 -12.52 -43.42
C SER A 20 -0.16 -13.70 -42.46
N LYS A 21 -0.41 -14.90 -42.99
CA LYS A 21 -0.51 -16.14 -42.19
C LYS A 21 0.82 -16.46 -41.50
N GLU A 22 1.94 -16.35 -42.21
CA GLU A 22 3.28 -16.59 -41.66
C GLU A 22 3.61 -15.61 -40.52
N ARG A 23 3.27 -14.33 -40.67
CA ARG A 23 3.44 -13.32 -39.62
C ARG A 23 2.59 -13.64 -38.38
N ALA A 24 1.33 -14.02 -38.57
CA ALA A 24 0.45 -14.42 -37.47
C ALA A 24 0.99 -15.65 -36.72
N GLN A 25 1.46 -16.66 -37.46
CA GLN A 25 2.04 -17.87 -36.86
C GLN A 25 3.32 -17.57 -36.07
N LYS A 26 4.20 -16.71 -36.61
CA LYS A 26 5.40 -16.24 -35.89
C LYS A 26 5.06 -15.46 -34.61
N ALA A 27 4.01 -14.64 -34.64
CA ALA A 27 3.54 -13.92 -33.46
C ALA A 27 3.01 -14.88 -32.38
N VAL A 28 2.21 -15.89 -32.76
CA VAL A 28 1.72 -16.93 -31.83
C VAL A 28 2.88 -17.71 -31.21
N MET A 29 3.86 -18.15 -31.99
CA MET A 29 5.04 -18.85 -31.45
C MET A 29 5.87 -17.98 -30.52
N LYS A 30 6.02 -16.67 -30.81
CA LYS A 30 6.72 -15.72 -29.94
C LYS A 30 5.99 -15.60 -28.60
N MET A 31 4.67 -15.46 -28.62
CA MET A 31 3.83 -15.39 -27.42
C MET A 31 3.92 -16.67 -26.59
N GLN A 32 3.85 -17.85 -27.22
CA GLN A 32 4.01 -19.14 -26.52
C GLN A 32 5.37 -19.29 -25.86
N ARG A 33 6.46 -18.85 -26.50
CA ARG A 33 7.81 -18.84 -25.90
C ARG A 33 7.91 -17.91 -24.70
N GLN A 34 7.28 -16.72 -24.78
CA GLN A 34 7.24 -15.78 -23.66
C GLN A 34 6.47 -16.37 -22.46
N LEU A 35 5.32 -17.00 -22.71
CA LEU A 35 4.55 -17.68 -21.65
C LEU A 35 5.32 -18.85 -21.03
N ALA A 36 6.01 -19.66 -21.83
CA ALA A 36 6.84 -20.76 -21.33
C ALA A 36 8.00 -20.25 -20.46
N ALA A 37 8.69 -19.18 -20.89
CA ALA A 37 9.77 -18.58 -20.11
C ALA A 37 9.27 -17.98 -18.78
N GLN A 38 8.10 -17.33 -18.79
CA GLN A 38 7.46 -16.82 -17.57
C GLN A 38 7.08 -17.95 -16.60
N ALA A 39 6.54 -19.07 -17.11
CA ALA A 39 6.21 -20.23 -16.30
C ALA A 39 7.45 -20.86 -15.65
N GLU A 40 8.58 -20.95 -16.37
CA GLU A 40 9.83 -21.49 -15.82
C GLU A 40 10.40 -20.61 -14.71
N VAL A 41 10.40 -19.28 -14.90
CA VAL A 41 10.83 -18.32 -13.86
C VAL A 41 9.93 -18.42 -12.63
N ALA A 42 8.62 -18.54 -12.81
CA ALA A 42 7.67 -18.74 -11.72
C ALA A 42 7.95 -20.04 -10.95
N ALA A 43 8.17 -21.15 -11.64
CA ALA A 43 8.49 -22.44 -11.03
C ALA A 43 9.79 -22.41 -10.21
N ARG A 44 10.83 -21.73 -10.70
CA ARG A 44 12.10 -21.55 -9.97
C ARG A 44 11.94 -20.69 -8.71
N ARG A 45 11.07 -19.66 -8.75
CA ARG A 45 10.76 -18.83 -7.57
C ARG A 45 9.99 -19.63 -6.51
N ARG A 46 9.03 -20.46 -6.92
CA ARG A 46 8.26 -21.34 -6.01
C ARG A 46 9.17 -22.30 -5.24
N SER A 47 10.11 -22.97 -5.92
CA SER A 47 11.00 -23.94 -5.25
C SER A 47 11.99 -23.32 -4.26
N ARG A 48 12.38 -22.06 -4.47
CA ARG A 48 13.29 -21.34 -3.58
C ARG A 48 12.58 -20.85 -2.31
N SER A 49 11.37 -20.30 -2.45
CA SER A 49 10.63 -19.79 -1.30
C SER A 49 10.10 -20.89 -0.39
N ALA A 50 9.77 -22.06 -0.93
CA ALA A 50 9.43 -23.22 -0.12
C ALA A 50 10.60 -23.54 0.84
N LYS A 51 11.83 -23.63 0.34
CA LYS A 51 13.04 -23.96 1.13
C LYS A 51 13.39 -22.97 2.24
N GLU A 52 12.90 -21.73 2.18
CA GLU A 52 13.20 -20.67 3.16
C GLU A 52 12.12 -20.52 4.24
N ALA A 53 10.97 -21.19 4.11
CA ALA A 53 10.07 -21.42 5.25
C ALA A 53 10.75 -22.41 6.19
N GLY A 54 10.86 -22.08 7.48
CA GLY A 54 11.55 -22.92 8.46
C GLY A 54 11.12 -24.39 8.38
N PRO A 55 12.04 -25.35 8.60
CA PRO A 55 11.81 -26.78 8.33
C PRO A 55 10.60 -27.37 9.08
N ASP A 56 10.09 -26.70 10.12
CA ASP A 56 8.93 -27.14 10.87
C ASP A 56 7.60 -26.90 10.14
N CYS A 57 7.42 -25.79 9.40
CA CYS A 57 6.15 -25.54 8.71
C CYS A 57 5.89 -26.54 7.58
N GLN A 58 6.93 -26.89 6.81
CA GLN A 58 6.82 -27.86 5.72
C GLN A 58 6.41 -29.27 6.17
N ARG A 59 6.67 -29.63 7.44
CA ARG A 59 6.31 -30.95 7.98
C ARG A 59 4.82 -31.07 8.27
N HIS A 60 4.12 -29.96 8.44
CA HIS A 60 2.72 -29.93 8.87
C HIS A 60 1.72 -29.83 7.72
N PHE A 61 2.16 -29.49 6.49
CA PHE A 61 1.28 -29.31 5.34
C PHE A 61 1.71 -30.23 4.20
N LEU A 62 0.78 -31.04 3.72
CA LEU A 62 1.01 -32.04 2.67
C LEU A 62 0.89 -31.46 1.26
N ASP A 63 0.15 -30.37 1.12
CA ASP A 63 -0.02 -29.66 -0.14
C ASP A 63 0.51 -28.22 -0.06
N GLU A 64 1.00 -27.74 -1.20
CA GLU A 64 1.65 -26.44 -1.31
C GLU A 64 0.65 -25.31 -1.03
N ALA A 65 -0.63 -25.43 -1.41
CA ALA A 65 -1.61 -24.38 -1.21
C ALA A 65 -1.88 -24.13 0.28
N SER A 66 -2.09 -25.19 1.07
CA SER A 66 -2.28 -25.08 2.53
C SER A 66 -1.04 -24.55 3.25
N LEU A 67 0.16 -24.91 2.78
CA LEU A 67 1.42 -24.37 3.31
C LEU A 67 1.52 -22.86 3.04
N LEU A 68 1.17 -22.42 1.84
CA LEU A 68 1.17 -21.00 1.47
C LEU A 68 0.14 -20.22 2.29
N GLU A 69 -1.05 -20.77 2.49
CA GLU A 69 -2.10 -20.18 3.33
C GLU A 69 -1.63 -20.05 4.78
N HIS A 70 -0.99 -21.08 5.34
CA HIS A 70 -0.39 -21.03 6.67
C HIS A 70 0.73 -19.98 6.77
N ILE A 71 1.64 -19.96 5.80
CA ILE A 71 2.75 -19.01 5.78
C ILE A 71 2.23 -17.57 5.69
N ALA A 72 1.21 -17.32 4.88
CA ALA A 72 0.55 -16.02 4.83
C ALA A 72 -0.12 -15.66 6.16
N ALA A 73 -0.92 -16.58 6.71
CA ALA A 73 -1.71 -16.32 7.91
C ALA A 73 -0.86 -16.14 9.18
N ILE A 74 0.22 -16.90 9.32
CA ILE A 74 1.02 -16.98 10.54
C ILE A 74 2.33 -16.19 10.43
N HIS A 75 3.00 -16.26 9.29
CA HIS A 75 4.36 -15.75 9.12
C HIS A 75 4.46 -14.50 8.24
N GLY A 76 3.38 -14.14 7.52
CA GLY A 76 3.31 -12.93 6.69
C GLY A 76 4.28 -12.91 5.49
N ARG A 77 4.72 -14.07 4.96
CA ARG A 77 5.63 -14.12 3.79
C ARG A 77 4.87 -14.30 2.46
N ALA A 78 5.27 -13.54 1.45
CA ALA A 78 4.58 -13.35 0.17
C ALA A 78 5.11 -14.25 -0.97
N LEU A 79 4.21 -14.81 -1.79
CA LEU A 79 4.54 -15.66 -2.94
C LEU A 79 3.61 -15.44 -4.15
N SER A 80 4.10 -14.78 -5.20
CA SER A 80 3.27 -14.42 -6.36
C SER A 80 2.93 -15.63 -7.24
N VAL A 81 1.69 -15.74 -7.70
CA VAL A 81 1.30 -16.61 -8.83
C VAL A 81 1.03 -15.74 -10.07
N PRO A 82 1.89 -15.76 -11.10
CA PRO A 82 1.65 -14.99 -12.32
C PRO A 82 0.42 -15.49 -13.09
N GLY A 83 -0.48 -14.58 -13.47
CA GLY A 83 -1.55 -14.83 -14.46
C GLY A 83 -2.99 -14.88 -13.92
N GLU A 84 -3.23 -14.82 -12.61
CA GLU A 84 -4.58 -14.76 -12.06
C GLU A 84 -5.02 -13.32 -11.79
N ARG A 85 -6.25 -12.97 -12.21
CA ARG A 85 -6.91 -11.73 -11.78
C ARG A 85 -7.49 -11.99 -10.40
N PHE A 86 -6.91 -11.38 -9.37
CA PHE A 86 -7.33 -11.57 -7.99
C PHE A 86 -8.65 -10.83 -7.73
N GLY A 87 -9.76 -11.57 -7.64
CA GLY A 87 -11.02 -11.12 -7.04
C GLY A 87 -11.08 -11.47 -5.55
N GLY A 88 -9.95 -11.29 -4.85
CA GLY A 88 -9.66 -12.01 -3.61
C GLY A 88 -9.94 -11.25 -2.31
N GLN A 89 -10.15 -12.02 -1.24
CA GLN A 89 -10.06 -11.55 0.14
C GLN A 89 -8.68 -10.94 0.41
N SER A 90 -8.57 -10.08 1.42
CA SER A 90 -7.32 -9.36 1.74
C SER A 90 -6.08 -10.27 1.78
N ASP A 91 -6.22 -11.49 2.33
CA ASP A 91 -5.12 -12.44 2.51
C ASP A 91 -4.56 -12.99 1.17
N GLN A 92 -5.34 -12.94 0.08
CA GLN A 92 -4.87 -13.35 -1.25
C GLN A 92 -4.04 -12.26 -1.93
N LEU A 93 -4.38 -10.99 -1.70
CA LEU A 93 -3.63 -9.84 -2.23
C LEU A 93 -2.25 -9.70 -1.57
N ASP A 94 -2.10 -10.28 -0.39
CA ASP A 94 -0.87 -10.29 0.38
C ASP A 94 0.26 -11.12 -0.25
N LEU A 95 -0.05 -11.97 -1.24
CA LEU A 95 0.91 -12.88 -1.87
C LEU A 95 1.61 -12.28 -3.10
N LEU A 96 1.35 -11.03 -3.49
CA LEU A 96 1.56 -10.65 -4.89
C LEU A 96 3.00 -10.33 -5.31
N HIS A 97 3.89 -9.94 -4.39
CA HIS A 97 5.19 -9.39 -4.80
C HIS A 97 6.36 -9.90 -3.95
N SER A 98 7.38 -10.43 -4.64
CA SER A 98 8.74 -10.60 -4.12
C SER A 98 9.69 -9.71 -4.89
N CYS A 99 10.51 -8.95 -4.17
CA CYS A 99 11.54 -8.13 -4.80
C CYS A 99 12.84 -8.93 -5.03
N SER A 100 13.52 -8.65 -6.14
CA SER A 100 14.93 -9.04 -6.27
C SER A 100 15.78 -8.08 -5.45
N PRO A 101 16.70 -8.56 -4.59
CA PRO A 101 17.63 -7.70 -3.84
C PRO A 101 18.39 -6.70 -4.72
N GLU A 102 18.64 -7.06 -5.99
CA GLU A 102 19.32 -6.21 -6.98
C GLU A 102 18.59 -4.88 -7.26
N LYS A 103 17.26 -4.84 -7.08
CA LYS A 103 16.46 -3.63 -7.36
C LYS A 103 16.46 -2.63 -6.20
N HIS A 104 16.61 -3.12 -4.97
CA HIS A 104 16.57 -2.30 -3.75
C HIS A 104 17.70 -2.74 -2.82
N PRO A 105 18.95 -2.28 -3.07
CA PRO A 105 20.14 -2.77 -2.37
C PRO A 105 20.16 -2.47 -0.87
N ARG A 106 19.32 -1.55 -0.38
CA ARG A 106 19.19 -1.18 1.03
C ARG A 106 18.01 -1.88 1.74
N CYS A 107 17.35 -2.85 1.11
CA CYS A 107 16.19 -3.53 1.68
C CYS A 107 16.49 -4.12 3.05
N ASP A 108 17.62 -4.79 3.21
CA ASP A 108 18.02 -5.42 4.47
C ASP A 108 18.28 -4.39 5.57
N GLU A 109 18.99 -3.30 5.25
CA GLU A 109 19.25 -2.18 6.16
C GLU A 109 17.94 -1.51 6.60
N ILE A 110 17.01 -1.29 5.67
CA ILE A 110 15.69 -0.75 5.97
C ILE A 110 14.94 -1.68 6.93
N LEU A 111 14.93 -3.00 6.67
CA LEU A 111 14.22 -3.97 7.53
C LEU A 111 14.87 -4.15 8.90
N GLU A 112 16.17 -3.87 9.03
CA GLU A 112 16.89 -3.89 10.30
C GLU A 112 16.52 -2.69 11.19
N HIS A 113 16.33 -1.51 10.60
CA HIS A 113 16.17 -0.26 11.33
C HIS A 113 14.74 0.31 11.36
N LEU A 114 13.91 -0.03 10.38
CA LEU A 114 12.58 0.55 10.19
C LEU A 114 11.48 -0.53 10.18
N GLN A 115 10.38 -0.22 10.84
CA GLN A 115 9.10 -0.90 10.69
C GLN A 115 8.18 0.00 9.86
N LEU A 116 7.90 -0.42 8.61
CA LEU A 116 7.00 0.32 7.74
C LEU A 116 5.54 -0.07 8.04
N VAL A 117 4.67 0.94 8.07
CA VAL A 117 3.25 0.78 8.37
C VAL A 117 2.42 1.60 7.39
N SER A 118 1.57 0.94 6.59
CA SER A 118 0.55 1.64 5.81
C SER A 118 -0.59 2.07 6.74
N LEU A 119 -1.04 3.32 6.62
CA LEU A 119 -2.25 3.83 7.28
C LEU A 119 -3.50 3.77 6.40
N GLY A 120 -3.36 3.22 5.19
CA GLY A 120 -4.44 3.06 4.23
C GLY A 120 -4.94 4.39 3.66
N SER A 121 -5.64 4.30 2.54
CA SER A 121 -6.33 5.42 1.89
C SER A 121 -7.17 4.94 0.71
N PHE A 122 -6.53 4.19 -0.20
CA PHE A 122 -7.13 3.78 -1.46
C PHE A 122 -6.85 2.29 -1.77
N CYS A 123 -7.86 1.58 -2.30
CA CYS A 123 -7.80 0.13 -2.54
C CYS A 123 -7.96 -0.33 -4.00
N GLY A 124 -7.92 0.58 -4.99
CA GLY A 124 -8.04 0.23 -6.42
C GLY A 124 -6.72 -0.18 -7.07
N MET A 125 -6.52 0.16 -8.36
CA MET A 125 -5.21 0.03 -9.07
C MET A 125 -4.04 0.71 -8.33
N LEU A 126 -4.38 1.51 -7.30
CA LEU A 126 -3.55 2.19 -6.33
C LEU A 126 -3.67 1.59 -4.91
N LEU A 127 -3.77 0.25 -4.78
CA LEU A 127 -3.31 -0.53 -3.60
C LEU A 127 -1.80 -0.32 -3.33
N ALA A 128 -1.29 0.80 -3.79
CA ALA A 128 0.08 1.07 -4.09
C ALA A 128 0.86 1.29 -2.83
N GLU A 129 0.27 1.68 -1.71
CA GLU A 129 1.06 1.76 -0.47
C GLU A 129 1.49 0.35 -0.03
N LYS A 130 0.54 -0.54 0.29
CA LYS A 130 0.88 -1.92 0.68
C LYS A 130 1.60 -2.67 -0.43
N LEU A 131 1.11 -2.62 -1.66
CA LEU A 131 1.75 -3.31 -2.78
C LEU A 131 3.13 -2.75 -3.08
N SER A 132 3.38 -1.44 -2.94
CA SER A 132 4.72 -0.91 -3.18
C SER A 132 5.67 -1.16 -2.03
N ILE A 133 5.20 -1.16 -0.78
CA ILE A 133 5.97 -1.71 0.33
C ILE A 133 6.40 -3.15 0.00
N GLN A 134 5.48 -4.00 -0.46
CA GLN A 134 5.80 -5.38 -0.87
C GLN A 134 6.74 -5.45 -2.09
N ARG A 135 6.55 -4.61 -3.11
CA ARG A 135 7.42 -4.53 -4.30
C ARG A 135 8.83 -4.09 -3.97
N LEU A 136 8.98 -3.24 -2.97
CA LEU A 136 10.28 -2.83 -2.45
C LEU A 136 10.96 -3.96 -1.65
N GLY A 137 10.25 -5.07 -1.38
CA GLY A 137 10.73 -6.14 -0.49
C GLY A 137 10.57 -5.79 0.99
N LEU A 138 9.88 -4.70 1.30
CA LEU A 138 9.70 -4.17 2.66
C LEU A 138 8.41 -4.65 3.33
N GLY A 139 7.68 -5.55 2.68
CA GLY A 139 6.44 -6.14 3.18
C GLY A 139 6.69 -6.93 4.47
N THR A 140 6.14 -6.44 5.57
CA THR A 140 6.09 -7.16 6.85
C THR A 140 4.67 -7.64 7.14
N ALA A 141 4.40 -8.00 8.40
CA ALA A 141 3.11 -8.49 8.88
C ALA A 141 1.93 -7.61 8.45
N HIS A 142 0.76 -8.22 8.34
CA HIS A 142 -0.47 -7.52 7.96
C HIS A 142 -0.99 -6.65 9.10
N LEU A 143 -1.26 -5.40 8.77
CA LEU A 143 -1.72 -4.36 9.68
C LEU A 143 -3.15 -3.94 9.30
N PRO A 144 -3.90 -3.29 10.22
CA PRO A 144 -5.34 -3.13 10.07
C PRO A 144 -5.71 -2.31 8.82
N PHE A 145 -4.86 -1.40 8.38
CA PHE A 145 -5.16 -0.48 7.27
C PHE A 145 -4.65 -0.95 5.90
N ASP A 146 -3.96 -2.09 5.79
CA ASP A 146 -3.31 -2.52 4.55
C ASP A 146 -4.27 -2.67 3.35
N TRP A 147 -5.53 -3.02 3.62
CA TRP A 147 -6.55 -3.35 2.62
C TRP A 147 -7.87 -2.60 2.84
N ILE A 148 -7.81 -1.50 3.58
CA ILE A 148 -8.98 -0.69 3.95
C ILE A 148 -8.83 0.71 3.35
N ARG A 149 -9.94 1.30 2.93
CA ARG A 149 -9.99 2.72 2.64
C ARG A 149 -10.28 3.48 3.91
N SER A 150 -9.43 4.44 4.26
CA SER A 150 -9.57 5.24 5.47
C SER A 150 -9.38 6.72 5.15
N THR A 151 -10.27 7.53 5.69
CA THR A 151 -10.03 8.98 5.80
C THR A 151 -9.01 9.23 6.90
N GLN A 152 -8.36 10.39 6.87
CA GLN A 152 -7.36 10.78 7.85
C GLN A 152 -7.99 10.94 9.23
N ALA A 153 -9.13 11.64 9.27
CA ALA A 153 -9.97 11.76 10.46
C ALA A 153 -10.36 10.38 11.02
N GLY A 154 -10.58 9.40 10.14
CA GLY A 154 -10.83 8.01 10.55
C GLY A 154 -9.65 7.37 11.25
N VAL A 155 -8.46 7.43 10.66
CA VAL A 155 -7.24 6.89 11.28
C VAL A 155 -6.98 7.54 12.63
N GLU A 156 -7.06 8.87 12.70
CA GLU A 156 -6.92 9.63 13.94
C GLU A 156 -7.93 9.19 15.00
N ARG A 157 -9.21 9.04 14.61
CA ARG A 157 -10.28 8.58 15.50
C ARG A 157 -9.98 7.18 16.04
N PHE A 158 -9.56 6.23 15.21
CA PHE A 158 -9.24 4.88 15.68
C PHE A 158 -8.06 4.85 16.64
N LEU A 159 -7.05 5.69 16.43
CA LEU A 159 -5.94 5.83 17.39
C LEU A 159 -6.45 6.36 18.73
N LYS A 160 -7.28 7.41 18.70
CA LYS A 160 -7.81 8.06 19.91
C LYS A 160 -8.78 7.18 20.69
N THR A 161 -9.53 6.29 20.02
CA THR A 161 -10.51 5.42 20.67
C THR A 161 -10.04 3.98 20.86
N GLY A 162 -8.75 3.69 20.61
CA GLY A 162 -8.22 2.32 20.71
C GLY A 162 -8.94 1.33 19.79
N PHE A 163 -9.37 1.81 18.61
CA PHE A 163 -10.08 1.04 17.59
C PHE A 163 -11.48 0.53 17.99
N SER A 164 -12.09 1.04 19.06
CA SER A 164 -13.45 0.64 19.49
C SER A 164 -14.51 0.83 18.40
N GLU A 165 -14.34 1.82 17.52
CA GLU A 165 -15.27 2.13 16.44
C GLU A 165 -14.88 1.51 15.08
N PHE A 166 -13.85 0.66 15.05
CA PHE A 166 -13.30 0.13 13.79
C PHE A 166 -14.27 -0.78 13.03
N PHE A 167 -15.23 -1.43 13.71
CA PHE A 167 -16.27 -2.24 13.07
C PHE A 167 -17.63 -1.54 12.97
N CYS A 168 -17.67 -0.23 13.23
CA CYS A 168 -18.87 0.58 13.06
C CYS A 168 -19.06 0.91 11.57
N VAL A 169 -20.06 0.28 10.95
CA VAL A 169 -20.40 0.50 9.54
C VAL A 169 -21.82 1.02 9.41
N ALA A 170 -22.06 1.95 8.50
CA ALA A 170 -23.37 2.53 8.26
C ALA A 170 -24.15 1.76 7.19
N ARG A 171 -23.47 1.18 6.20
CA ARG A 171 -24.14 0.50 5.08
C ARG A 171 -23.36 -0.69 4.53
N LYS A 172 -24.11 -1.74 4.17
CA LYS A 172 -23.67 -2.82 3.27
C LYS A 172 -24.13 -2.52 1.85
N LEU A 173 -23.22 -2.54 0.89
CA LEU A 173 -23.48 -2.26 -0.52
C LEU A 173 -22.99 -3.42 -1.40
N GLU A 174 -23.86 -3.94 -2.26
CA GLU A 174 -23.50 -4.92 -3.27
C GLU A 174 -23.19 -4.19 -4.59
N ILE A 175 -21.98 -4.37 -5.12
CA ILE A 175 -21.52 -3.79 -6.40
C ILE A 175 -21.56 -4.89 -7.46
N GLU A 176 -22.69 -4.96 -8.18
CA GLU A 176 -22.95 -6.01 -9.17
C GLU A 176 -21.87 -6.07 -10.26
N SER A 177 -21.37 -4.92 -10.72
CA SER A 177 -20.35 -4.83 -11.77
C SER A 177 -19.01 -5.46 -11.39
N ALA A 178 -18.76 -5.64 -10.10
CA ALA A 178 -17.51 -6.20 -9.56
C ALA A 178 -17.74 -7.50 -8.76
N ALA A 179 -18.99 -7.96 -8.63
CA ALA A 179 -19.38 -9.04 -7.72
C ALA A 179 -18.79 -8.86 -6.30
N LEU A 180 -18.86 -7.62 -5.79
CA LEU A 180 -18.21 -7.23 -4.54
C LEU A 180 -19.24 -6.77 -3.51
N THR A 181 -19.07 -7.22 -2.26
CA THR A 181 -19.80 -6.68 -1.11
C THR A 181 -18.91 -5.71 -0.35
N VAL A 182 -19.36 -4.46 -0.20
CA VAL A 182 -18.63 -3.40 0.51
C VAL A 182 -19.37 -3.01 1.78
N HIS A 183 -18.63 -2.90 2.88
CA HIS A 183 -19.15 -2.33 4.13
C HIS A 183 -18.56 -0.94 4.32
N ARG A 184 -19.41 0.09 4.41
CA ARG A 184 -19.00 1.50 4.46
C ARG A 184 -19.44 2.16 5.76
N GLY A 185 -18.55 2.93 6.36
CA GLY A 185 -18.87 3.94 7.37
C GLY A 185 -18.49 5.34 6.90
N GLU A 186 -18.62 6.32 7.78
CA GLU A 186 -18.16 7.69 7.55
C GLU A 186 -16.63 7.77 7.39
N TYR A 187 -15.90 7.01 8.20
CA TYR A 187 -14.46 7.15 8.32
C TYR A 187 -13.64 6.17 7.50
N HIS A 188 -14.24 5.03 7.15
CA HIS A 188 -13.54 3.93 6.50
C HIS A 188 -14.51 3.02 5.73
N SER A 189 -13.97 2.17 4.86
CA SER A 189 -14.74 1.12 4.21
C SER A 189 -13.92 -0.14 3.92
N PHE A 190 -14.59 -1.29 4.07
CA PHE A 190 -14.06 -2.62 3.79
C PHE A 190 -14.49 -3.06 2.39
N TRP A 191 -13.52 -3.15 1.49
CA TRP A 191 -13.72 -3.53 0.10
C TRP A 191 -13.38 -4.99 -0.17
N HIS A 192 -12.44 -5.55 0.60
CA HIS A 192 -11.92 -6.90 0.38
C HIS A 192 -12.33 -7.89 1.47
N ASP A 193 -13.03 -7.41 2.50
CA ASP A 193 -13.36 -8.17 3.70
C ASP A 193 -14.85 -8.03 4.04
N ASP A 194 -15.53 -9.17 4.20
CA ASP A 194 -16.92 -9.19 4.69
C ASP A 194 -16.93 -9.17 6.22
N VAL A 195 -16.91 -7.97 6.79
CA VAL A 195 -16.86 -7.76 8.26
C VAL A 195 -18.15 -8.16 8.99
N SER A 196 -19.21 -8.56 8.27
CA SER A 196 -20.37 -9.21 8.91
C SER A 196 -20.00 -10.59 9.48
N GLN A 197 -18.94 -11.22 8.96
CA GLN A 197 -18.48 -12.53 9.39
C GLN A 197 -17.55 -12.41 10.62
N ALA A 198 -17.87 -13.14 11.68
CA ALA A 198 -17.09 -13.11 12.93
C ALA A 198 -15.62 -13.50 12.72
N VAL A 199 -15.34 -14.46 11.82
CA VAL A 199 -13.97 -14.89 11.49
C VAL A 199 -13.14 -13.77 10.86
N VAL A 200 -13.75 -12.92 10.03
CA VAL A 200 -13.09 -11.77 9.39
C VAL A 200 -12.81 -10.69 10.43
N ARG A 201 -13.76 -10.41 11.34
CA ARG A 201 -13.53 -9.47 12.44
C ARG A 201 -12.41 -9.93 13.36
N GLU A 202 -12.40 -11.21 13.72
CA GLU A 202 -11.35 -11.79 14.56
C GLU A 202 -9.96 -11.71 13.89
N LYS A 203 -9.90 -11.94 12.57
CA LYS A 203 -8.68 -11.69 11.78
C LYS A 203 -8.21 -10.23 11.89
N LEU A 204 -9.11 -9.27 11.69
CA LEU A 204 -8.79 -7.84 11.73
C LEU A 204 -8.40 -7.38 13.15
N ARG A 205 -9.02 -7.91 14.21
CA ARG A 205 -8.60 -7.67 15.61
C ARG A 205 -7.17 -8.09 15.85
N ARG A 206 -6.74 -9.27 15.39
CA ARG A 206 -5.33 -9.66 15.50
C ARG A 206 -4.40 -8.68 14.78
N ARG A 207 -4.83 -8.12 13.64
CA ARG A 207 -4.07 -7.07 12.95
C ARG A 207 -4.00 -5.77 13.77
N ILE A 208 -5.11 -5.36 14.39
CA ILE A 208 -5.18 -4.20 15.31
C ILE A 208 -4.25 -4.40 16.50
N LEU A 209 -4.32 -5.57 17.16
CA LEU A 209 -3.46 -5.88 18.30
C LEU A 209 -1.98 -5.82 17.92
N ARG A 210 -1.60 -6.40 16.77
CA ARG A 210 -0.22 -6.28 16.25
C ARG A 210 0.18 -4.83 15.98
N PHE A 211 -0.74 -4.02 15.45
CA PHE A 211 -0.49 -2.60 15.21
C PHE A 211 -0.26 -1.83 16.51
N LEU A 212 -1.10 -2.03 17.52
CA LEU A 212 -0.95 -1.40 18.84
C LEU A 212 0.31 -1.90 19.56
N ASP A 213 0.68 -3.16 19.39
CA ASP A 213 1.88 -3.74 20.00
C ASP A 213 3.18 -3.12 19.46
N LEU A 214 3.15 -2.43 18.30
CA LEU A 214 4.30 -1.65 17.84
C LEU A 214 4.73 -0.57 18.85
N ALA A 215 3.82 -0.10 19.71
CA ALA A 215 4.13 0.87 20.76
C ALA A 215 4.98 0.28 21.89
N ASN A 216 4.89 -1.04 22.11
CA ASN A 216 5.69 -1.74 23.12
C ASN A 216 7.09 -2.09 22.61
N GLY A 217 7.39 -1.74 21.35
CA GLY A 217 8.62 -2.10 20.67
C GLY A 217 8.72 -3.60 20.39
N PHE A 218 9.54 -3.96 19.40
CA PHE A 218 10.07 -5.32 19.37
C PHE A 218 11.04 -5.42 20.54
N ARG A 219 10.72 -6.23 21.55
CA ARG A 219 11.49 -6.35 22.81
C ARG A 219 13.01 -6.51 22.61
N ASP A 220 13.41 -7.00 21.44
CA ASP A 220 14.80 -7.28 21.10
C ASP A 220 15.42 -6.30 20.09
N GLN A 221 14.64 -5.38 19.47
CA GLN A 221 15.12 -4.47 18.42
C GLN A 221 14.42 -3.11 18.48
N SER A 222 15.19 -2.06 18.78
CA SER A 222 14.76 -0.66 18.67
C SER A 222 14.66 -0.24 17.20
N ARG A 223 13.57 -0.64 16.53
CA ARG A 223 13.26 -0.17 15.17
C ARG A 223 12.38 1.07 15.23
N ASP A 224 12.65 2.05 14.40
CA ASP A 224 11.74 3.19 14.23
C ASP A 224 10.48 2.75 13.50
N VAL A 225 9.37 3.45 13.73
CA VAL A 225 8.11 3.18 13.02
C VAL A 225 7.89 4.27 11.98
N LEU A 226 7.91 3.88 10.71
CA LEU A 226 7.64 4.74 9.56
C LEU A 226 6.21 4.49 9.05
N PHE A 227 5.32 5.40 9.41
CA PHE A 227 3.95 5.44 8.90
C PHE A 227 3.91 6.08 7.52
N LEU A 228 3.19 5.44 6.61
CA LEU A 228 2.97 5.86 5.23
C LEU A 228 1.48 6.13 5.04
N ARG A 229 1.14 7.30 4.49
CA ARG A 229 -0.23 7.64 4.14
C ARG A 229 -0.31 8.43 2.85
N SER A 230 -1.10 7.94 1.92
CA SER A 230 -1.57 8.69 0.76
C SER A 230 -2.84 9.46 1.12
N CYS A 231 -2.94 10.73 0.71
CA CYS A 231 -4.13 11.52 1.03
C CYS A 231 -5.34 11.00 0.24
N ALA A 232 -6.47 10.73 0.90
CA ALA A 232 -7.70 10.38 0.19
C ALA A 232 -8.23 11.59 -0.59
N CYS A 233 -7.98 12.78 -0.07
CA CYS A 233 -8.21 14.05 -0.75
C CYS A 233 -7.15 15.06 -0.33
N SER A 234 -6.76 15.99 -1.21
CA SER A 234 -5.82 17.08 -0.87
C SER A 234 -6.28 17.92 0.33
N SER A 235 -7.59 17.97 0.63
CA SER A 235 -8.12 18.66 1.80
C SER A 235 -7.69 18.04 3.13
N GLU A 236 -7.29 16.76 3.17
CA GLU A 236 -6.78 16.10 4.38
C GLU A 236 -5.46 16.71 4.88
N LEU A 237 -4.74 17.45 4.03
CA LEU A 237 -3.50 18.13 4.42
C LEU A 237 -3.66 19.10 5.61
N HIS A 238 -4.86 19.63 5.84
CA HIS A 238 -5.14 20.53 6.96
C HIS A 238 -5.11 19.84 8.34
N GLN A 239 -5.13 18.52 8.38
CA GLN A 239 -5.24 17.72 9.60
C GLN A 239 -4.01 16.84 9.83
N VAL A 240 -2.94 16.99 9.02
CA VAL A 240 -1.82 16.04 9.03
C VAL A 240 -1.05 16.10 10.34
N GLU A 241 -0.93 17.29 10.91
CA GLU A 241 -0.27 17.54 12.19
C GLU A 241 -1.05 16.89 13.34
N ASP A 242 -2.38 16.90 13.28
CA ASP A 242 -3.25 16.22 14.26
C ASP A 242 -3.09 14.70 14.17
N LEU A 243 -3.02 14.15 12.95
CA LEU A 243 -2.69 12.74 12.75
C LEU A 243 -1.31 12.40 13.31
N TYR A 244 -0.29 13.21 13.01
CA TYR A 244 1.06 13.00 13.50
C TYR A 244 1.10 13.01 15.04
N ALA A 245 0.43 13.99 15.67
CA ALA A 245 0.31 14.06 17.12
C ALA A 245 -0.37 12.82 17.71
N ALA A 246 -1.45 12.33 17.09
CA ALA A 246 -2.14 11.12 17.53
C ALA A 246 -1.25 9.86 17.42
N LEU A 247 -0.46 9.74 16.35
CA LEU A 247 0.50 8.65 16.20
C LEU A 247 1.61 8.73 17.26
N THR A 248 2.21 9.90 17.46
CA THR A 248 3.23 10.10 18.51
C THR A 248 2.67 9.77 19.89
N GLN A 249 1.45 10.22 20.21
CA GLN A 249 0.81 9.90 21.48
C GLN A 249 0.57 8.39 21.65
N CYS A 250 0.22 7.68 20.58
CA CYS A 250 -0.06 6.24 20.62
C CYS A 250 1.22 5.39 20.70
N PHE A 251 2.31 5.82 20.06
CA PHE A 251 3.50 4.98 19.84
C PHE A 251 4.76 5.44 20.59
N THR A 252 4.77 6.64 21.16
CA THR A 252 5.88 7.11 21.99
C THR A 252 5.56 6.92 23.47
N SER A 253 6.26 5.98 24.10
CA SER A 253 6.24 5.76 25.55
C SER A 253 7.17 6.74 26.27
N ALA A 254 6.94 6.97 27.57
CA ALA A 254 7.87 7.72 28.43
C ALA A 254 9.20 6.96 28.70
N GLN A 255 9.35 5.75 28.16
CA GLN A 255 10.56 4.94 28.30
C GLN A 255 11.68 5.44 27.39
N GLU A 256 12.91 5.31 27.89
CA GLU A 256 14.15 5.80 27.23
C GLU A 256 14.43 5.17 25.85
N ASN A 257 13.77 4.06 25.53
CA ASN A 257 13.92 3.31 24.27
C ASN A 257 12.64 3.27 23.42
N SER A 258 11.78 4.30 23.51
CA SER A 258 10.62 4.39 22.62
C SER A 258 11.06 4.52 21.16
N PRO A 259 10.42 3.81 20.22
CA PRO A 259 10.76 3.94 18.80
C PRO A 259 10.50 5.36 18.31
N ARG A 260 11.31 5.87 17.36
CA ARG A 260 10.98 7.15 16.71
C ARG A 260 9.72 6.95 15.86
N VAL A 261 8.81 7.92 15.94
CA VAL A 261 7.58 7.96 15.14
C VAL A 261 7.80 8.89 13.96
N LEU A 262 7.77 8.31 12.76
CA LEU A 262 7.96 8.99 11.49
C LEU A 262 6.68 8.88 10.66
N LEU A 263 6.26 9.95 10.00
CA LEU A 263 5.11 10.00 9.10
C LEU A 263 5.52 10.60 7.76
N ALA A 264 5.28 9.86 6.69
CA ALA A 264 5.43 10.35 5.33
C ALA A 264 4.05 10.42 4.65
N ILE A 265 3.67 11.63 4.26
CA ILE A 265 2.43 11.92 3.54
C ILE A 265 2.70 11.98 2.04
N ILE A 266 1.92 11.24 1.26
CA ILE A 266 1.99 11.25 -0.20
C ILE A 266 0.74 11.94 -0.74
N VAL A 267 0.92 12.99 -1.54
CA VAL A 267 -0.15 13.76 -2.16
C VAL A 267 -0.23 13.40 -3.64
N ASP A 268 -1.31 12.72 -4.02
CA ASP A 268 -1.56 12.26 -5.38
C ASP A 268 -2.05 13.34 -6.33
N GLY A 269 -2.02 13.04 -7.63
CA GLY A 269 -2.64 13.85 -8.66
C GLY A 269 -1.88 15.14 -8.98
N GLN A 270 -0.59 15.18 -8.68
CA GLN A 270 0.25 16.36 -8.88
C GLN A 270 0.89 16.35 -10.28
N VAL A 271 1.42 17.49 -10.73
CA VAL A 271 2.07 17.60 -12.05
C VAL A 271 3.46 16.99 -12.06
N GLN A 272 4.16 17.01 -10.91
CA GLN A 272 5.53 16.55 -10.77
C GLN A 272 5.71 15.80 -9.46
N ARG A 273 6.62 14.82 -9.49
CA ARG A 273 7.12 14.17 -8.29
C ARG A 273 8.08 15.09 -7.55
N GLN A 274 7.85 15.32 -6.26
CA GLN A 274 8.68 16.17 -5.43
C GLN A 274 8.73 15.62 -4.01
N GLY A 275 9.90 15.69 -3.39
CA GLY A 275 10.11 15.29 -2.01
C GLY A 275 11.52 14.74 -1.77
N PRO A 276 11.90 14.50 -0.51
CA PRO A 276 11.14 14.82 0.71
C PRO A 276 11.00 16.34 0.92
N ILE A 277 9.80 16.80 1.27
CA ILE A 277 9.54 18.16 1.75
C ILE A 277 9.40 18.06 3.28
N GLY A 278 10.31 18.69 4.03
CA GLY A 278 10.31 18.59 5.49
C GLY A 278 9.22 19.45 6.13
N HIS A 279 8.82 19.12 7.34
CA HIS A 279 8.05 20.03 8.19
C HIS A 279 8.99 20.88 9.06
N ALA A 280 8.77 22.19 9.13
CA ALA A 280 9.69 23.13 9.78
C ALA A 280 9.83 22.93 11.30
N SER A 281 8.78 22.47 11.97
CA SER A 281 8.75 22.27 13.43
C SER A 281 8.49 20.82 13.88
N LEU A 282 8.21 19.89 12.95
CA LEU A 282 7.83 18.51 13.26
C LEU A 282 8.81 17.59 12.51
N PRO A 283 9.99 17.32 13.07
CA PRO A 283 11.06 16.64 12.35
C PRO A 283 10.70 15.22 11.89
N GLY A 284 9.75 14.54 12.55
CA GLY A 284 9.24 13.24 12.12
C GLY A 284 8.14 13.29 11.07
N LEU A 285 7.90 14.43 10.42
CA LEU A 285 6.90 14.58 9.35
C LEU A 285 7.55 15.07 8.05
N VAL A 286 7.27 14.35 6.95
CA VAL A 286 7.68 14.73 5.58
C VAL A 286 6.52 14.55 4.60
N PHE A 287 6.57 15.32 3.52
CA PHE A 287 5.61 15.27 2.43
C PHE A 287 6.27 14.90 1.11
N PHE A 288 5.51 14.23 0.25
CA PHE A 288 5.85 13.89 -1.11
C PHE A 288 4.67 14.23 -2.03
N THR A 289 4.95 14.79 -3.20
CA THR A 289 3.96 14.89 -4.28
C THR A 289 4.18 13.76 -5.26
N GLN A 290 3.09 13.17 -5.74
CA GLN A 290 3.09 12.07 -6.69
C GLN A 290 2.26 12.47 -7.92
N GLU A 291 2.80 12.15 -9.09
CA GLU A 291 2.11 12.40 -10.35
C GLU A 291 0.79 11.63 -10.43
N GLN A 292 -0.20 12.19 -11.16
CA GLN A 292 -1.42 11.45 -11.46
C GLN A 292 -1.05 10.16 -12.21
N LEU A 293 -1.39 9.03 -11.59
CA LEU A 293 -1.16 7.71 -12.17
C LEU A 293 -2.18 7.47 -13.28
N SER A 294 -1.69 7.03 -14.44
CA SER A 294 -2.57 6.73 -15.56
C SER A 294 -3.22 5.36 -15.34
N GLU A 295 -4.45 5.18 -15.81
CA GLU A 295 -5.09 3.85 -15.82
C GLU A 295 -4.30 2.83 -16.68
N GLU A 296 -3.47 3.33 -17.60
CA GLU A 296 -2.64 2.51 -18.49
C GLU A 296 -1.41 1.92 -17.78
N ASP A 297 -0.99 2.48 -16.64
CA ASP A 297 0.18 1.99 -15.88
C ASP A 297 -0.05 0.59 -15.28
N GLY A 298 -1.30 0.12 -15.29
CA GLY A 298 -1.69 -1.25 -15.02
C GLY A 298 -1.30 -1.78 -13.64
N ALA A 299 -1.46 -3.09 -13.46
CA ALA A 299 -1.15 -3.77 -12.20
C ALA A 299 0.35 -3.78 -11.86
N ASP A 300 1.26 -3.42 -12.76
CA ASP A 300 2.72 -3.38 -12.53
C ASP A 300 3.22 -2.03 -11.98
N SER A 301 2.28 -1.14 -11.63
CA SER A 301 2.47 0.31 -11.61
C SER A 301 3.62 0.94 -10.79
N GLN A 302 4.48 0.31 -9.97
CA GLN A 302 5.48 0.99 -9.10
C GLN A 302 4.99 2.26 -8.34
N ALA A 303 3.67 2.48 -8.22
CA ALA A 303 3.11 3.69 -7.65
C ALA A 303 3.61 3.84 -6.21
N TYR A 304 4.14 5.01 -5.85
CA TYR A 304 4.76 5.26 -4.56
C TYR A 304 6.09 4.55 -4.25
N CYS A 305 6.57 3.58 -5.06
CA CYS A 305 7.89 2.96 -4.80
C CYS A 305 8.99 4.02 -4.65
N TRP A 306 8.93 5.07 -5.47
CA TRP A 306 9.83 6.20 -5.39
C TRP A 306 9.68 6.98 -4.07
N ALA A 307 8.46 7.40 -3.72
CA ALA A 307 8.20 8.18 -2.51
C ALA A 307 8.55 7.40 -1.23
N ILE A 308 8.14 6.12 -1.16
CA ILE A 308 8.45 5.22 -0.04
C ILE A 308 9.95 4.98 0.06
N GLY A 309 10.63 4.68 -1.06
CA GLY A 309 12.08 4.52 -1.07
C GLY A 309 12.81 5.77 -0.60
N ALA A 310 12.37 6.95 -1.07
CA ALA A 310 12.92 8.23 -0.65
C ALA A 310 12.64 8.54 0.83
N ALA A 311 11.47 8.16 1.36
CA ALA A 311 11.13 8.29 2.78
C ALA A 311 12.02 7.39 3.65
N CYS A 312 12.22 6.13 3.25
CA CYS A 312 13.16 5.22 3.91
C CYS A 312 14.58 5.78 3.90
N ASP A 313 15.05 6.27 2.75
CA ASP A 313 16.37 6.88 2.65
C ASP A 313 16.50 8.10 3.58
N ALA A 314 15.48 8.95 3.66
CA ALA A 314 15.45 10.11 4.54
C ALA A 314 15.40 9.73 6.03
N ALA A 315 14.74 8.62 6.37
CA ALA A 315 14.63 8.12 7.74
C ALA A 315 15.94 7.48 8.24
N LEU A 316 16.68 6.83 7.34
CA LEU A 316 17.97 6.17 7.64
C LEU A 316 19.17 7.12 7.61
N ARG A 317 19.06 8.22 6.85
CA ARG A 317 20.06 9.29 6.92
C ARG A 317 20.10 9.77 8.37
N ASP A 318 21.32 9.94 8.88
CA ASP A 318 21.67 10.42 10.23
C ASP A 318 21.69 9.40 11.39
N CYS A 319 21.23 8.15 11.24
CA CYS A 319 21.55 7.09 12.22
C CYS A 319 23.07 6.86 12.37
N ALA A 320 23.86 7.18 11.33
CA ALA A 320 25.29 6.97 11.30
C ALA A 320 26.14 8.07 12.00
N GLN A 321 25.55 9.23 12.38
CA GLN A 321 26.31 10.39 12.88
C GLN A 321 25.89 10.89 14.28
N GLY A 322 24.99 10.19 14.97
CA GLY A 322 24.70 10.46 16.39
C GLY A 322 23.62 11.52 16.69
N ALA A 323 22.90 12.02 15.69
CA ALA A 323 21.59 12.67 15.86
C ALA A 323 20.89 12.71 14.49
N PRO A 324 19.63 12.25 14.41
CA PRO A 324 18.50 13.00 14.92
C PRO A 324 17.65 12.03 15.73
N ALA A 325 17.82 12.03 17.05
CA ALA A 325 16.91 11.31 17.94
C ALA A 325 15.42 11.68 17.72
N THR A 326 15.13 12.71 16.90
CA THR A 326 13.84 13.37 16.78
C THR A 326 13.10 13.21 15.44
N GLY A 327 13.72 12.74 14.34
CA GLY A 327 12.97 12.64 13.06
C GLY A 327 13.76 12.34 11.77
N PHE A 328 13.23 12.77 10.61
CA PHE A 328 13.85 12.62 9.29
C PHE A 328 15.05 13.56 9.12
N ALA A 329 16.05 13.11 8.37
CA ALA A 329 17.17 13.95 7.95
C ALA A 329 16.76 14.88 6.80
N VAL A 330 16.66 16.18 7.10
CA VAL A 330 16.38 17.23 6.09
C VAL A 330 17.70 17.87 5.66
N GLN A 331 18.04 17.79 4.38
CA GLN A 331 19.31 18.34 3.86
C GLN A 331 19.30 19.88 3.84
N PRO A 332 20.47 20.53 3.95
CA PRO A 332 20.57 21.97 3.69
C PRO A 332 20.04 22.31 2.29
N GLY A 333 19.12 23.26 2.21
CA GLY A 333 18.45 23.65 0.95
C GLY A 333 17.27 22.75 0.56
N GLN A 334 16.99 21.68 1.31
CA GLN A 334 15.75 20.94 1.16
C GLN A 334 14.56 21.83 1.54
N ARG A 335 13.46 21.67 0.81
CA ARG A 335 12.24 22.44 1.02
C ARG A 335 11.59 22.08 2.36
N VAL A 336 11.09 23.09 3.06
CA VAL A 336 10.42 22.97 4.35
C VAL A 336 9.12 23.78 4.40
N VAL A 337 8.04 23.18 4.85
CA VAL A 337 6.74 23.87 5.05
C VAL A 337 6.41 23.95 6.53
N LYS A 338 5.65 24.97 6.95
CA LYS A 338 5.24 25.13 8.36
C LYS A 338 4.00 24.33 8.72
N SER A 339 3.23 23.91 7.70
CA SER A 339 2.06 23.06 7.86
C SER A 339 1.69 22.36 6.55
N GLY A 340 0.86 21.32 6.65
CA GLY A 340 0.20 20.72 5.49
C GLY A 340 -0.76 21.69 4.81
N THR A 341 -1.37 22.62 5.55
CA THR A 341 -2.19 23.71 4.98
C THR A 341 -1.35 24.61 4.06
N GLU A 342 -0.16 25.03 4.53
CA GLU A 342 0.76 25.83 3.71
C GLU A 342 1.13 25.10 2.42
N LEU A 343 1.44 23.80 2.54
CA LEU A 343 1.74 22.96 1.37
C LEU A 343 0.57 22.91 0.39
N ALA A 344 -0.66 22.76 0.86
CA ALA A 344 -1.86 22.69 0.02
C ALA A 344 -2.13 24.01 -0.71
N ASP A 345 -2.11 25.13 0.03
CA ASP A 345 -2.50 26.44 -0.45
C ASP A 345 -1.45 27.13 -1.33
N GLY A 346 -0.21 26.63 -1.32
CA GLY A 346 0.91 27.33 -1.92
C GLY A 346 1.47 28.40 -0.98
N GLY A 347 2.68 28.89 -1.26
CA GLY A 347 3.31 29.84 -0.36
C GLY A 347 4.76 30.16 -0.69
N HIS A 348 5.44 30.75 0.30
CA HIS A 348 6.87 31.03 0.23
C HIS A 348 7.62 30.19 1.25
N CYS A 349 8.42 29.24 0.75
CA CYS A 349 9.34 28.44 1.56
C CYS A 349 10.77 28.84 1.19
N GLY A 350 11.55 29.35 2.14
CA GLY A 350 12.96 29.68 1.90
C GLY A 350 13.18 30.76 0.82
N GLY A 351 12.19 31.62 0.57
CA GLY A 351 12.24 32.65 -0.47
C GLY A 351 11.82 32.17 -1.86
N GLU A 352 11.62 30.87 -2.08
CA GLU A 352 11.02 30.35 -3.31
C GLU A 352 9.49 30.31 -3.17
N TRP A 353 8.79 30.86 -4.17
CA TRP A 353 7.34 30.68 -4.31
C TRP A 353 7.06 29.28 -4.83
N TYR A 354 6.08 28.59 -4.25
CA TYR A 354 5.56 27.33 -4.76
C TYR A 354 4.07 27.48 -5.12
N PRO A 355 3.66 26.88 -6.26
CA PRO A 355 2.26 26.90 -6.65
C PRO A 355 1.43 26.07 -5.65
N PRO A 356 0.15 26.40 -5.48
CA PRO A 356 -0.79 25.54 -4.78
C PRO A 356 -0.80 24.14 -5.39
N LEU A 357 -1.02 23.12 -4.55
CA LEU A 357 -1.16 21.75 -5.04
C LEU A 357 -2.43 21.61 -5.88
N GLN A 358 -2.37 20.72 -6.87
CA GLN A 358 -3.57 20.35 -7.62
C GLN A 358 -4.52 19.61 -6.68
N PHE A 359 -5.77 20.07 -6.62
CA PHE A 359 -6.79 19.37 -5.84
C PHE A 359 -7.05 17.98 -6.44
N CYS A 360 -6.92 16.96 -5.61
CA CYS A 360 -7.18 15.57 -5.94
C CYS A 360 -8.15 14.99 -4.91
N GLU A 361 -9.19 14.30 -5.37
CA GLU A 361 -10.16 13.60 -4.52
C GLU A 361 -10.35 12.14 -4.95
N ALA A 362 -9.38 11.59 -5.69
CA ALA A 362 -9.46 10.23 -6.21
C ALA A 362 -9.69 9.19 -5.09
N GLY A 363 -9.17 9.45 -3.88
CA GLY A 363 -9.41 8.65 -2.67
C GLY A 363 -10.87 8.47 -2.29
N LEU A 364 -11.70 9.48 -2.54
CA LEU A 364 -13.11 9.51 -2.16
C LEU A 364 -14.00 8.68 -3.09
N HIS A 365 -13.46 8.24 -4.24
CA HIS A 365 -14.18 7.51 -5.25
C HIS A 365 -13.58 6.13 -5.51
N SER A 366 -14.44 5.15 -5.73
CA SER A 366 -14.05 3.75 -5.86
C SER A 366 -13.63 3.32 -7.26
N GLY A 367 -13.92 4.13 -8.28
CA GLY A 367 -13.86 3.72 -9.68
C GLY A 367 -15.09 2.94 -10.17
N TYR A 368 -15.98 2.51 -9.27
CA TYR A 368 -17.24 1.83 -9.61
C TYR A 368 -18.46 2.76 -9.59
N GLY A 369 -18.25 4.09 -9.69
CA GLY A 369 -19.32 5.08 -9.64
C GLY A 369 -19.96 5.25 -8.26
N VAL A 370 -19.35 4.73 -7.20
CA VAL A 370 -19.82 4.90 -5.81
C VAL A 370 -18.76 5.56 -4.94
N SER A 371 -19.19 6.37 -3.97
CA SER A 371 -18.30 6.95 -2.96
C SER A 371 -17.74 5.87 -2.03
N CYS A 372 -16.51 6.11 -1.56
CA CYS A 372 -15.81 5.24 -0.62
C CYS A 372 -16.38 5.32 0.80
N PHE A 373 -17.00 6.43 1.17
CA PHE A 373 -17.42 6.73 2.52
C PHE A 373 -18.90 7.13 2.54
N GLU A 374 -19.56 6.95 3.67
CA GLU A 374 -20.90 7.51 3.89
C GLU A 374 -20.80 8.99 4.28
N ALA A 375 -21.91 9.72 4.13
CA ALA A 375 -21.96 11.12 4.51
C ALA A 375 -21.74 11.29 6.04
N PRO A 376 -21.13 12.41 6.48
CA PRO A 376 -20.97 12.70 7.89
C PRO A 376 -22.29 12.63 8.67
N GLY A 377 -22.28 11.95 9.81
CA GLY A 377 -23.46 11.77 10.65
C GLY A 377 -24.42 10.67 10.21
N ALA A 378 -24.03 9.81 9.26
CA ALA A 378 -24.79 8.60 8.94
C ALA A 378 -25.03 7.74 10.19
N ALA A 379 -26.15 7.02 10.25
CA ALA A 379 -26.40 6.09 11.36
C ALA A 379 -25.46 4.87 11.22
N HIS A 380 -24.72 4.55 12.27
CA HIS A 380 -23.75 3.44 12.27
C HIS A 380 -24.31 2.25 13.05
N LEU A 381 -24.02 1.05 12.56
CA LEU A 381 -24.21 -0.22 13.24
C LEU A 381 -22.84 -0.74 13.66
N ASP A 382 -22.67 -0.93 14.96
CA ASP A 382 -21.49 -1.62 15.49
C ASP A 382 -21.67 -3.13 15.28
N LEU A 383 -20.88 -3.69 14.36
CA LEU A 383 -20.87 -5.13 14.11
C LEU A 383 -20.13 -5.91 15.21
N ASP A 384 -19.55 -5.22 16.18
CA ASP A 384 -18.68 -5.81 17.19
C ASP A 384 -18.81 -5.20 18.59
N ALA A 385 -20.04 -4.98 19.03
CA ALA A 385 -20.40 -4.34 20.31
C ALA A 385 -19.77 -4.95 21.58
N ASP A 386 -19.15 -6.12 21.49
CA ASP A 386 -18.49 -6.78 22.62
C ASP A 386 -16.99 -6.42 22.74
N TRP A 387 -16.33 -5.99 21.65
CA TRP A 387 -14.87 -5.72 21.64
C TRP A 387 -14.46 -4.57 22.55
N GLY A 388 -15.23 -3.48 22.57
CA GLY A 388 -14.89 -2.30 23.38
C GLY A 388 -14.86 -2.57 24.88
N ARG A 389 -15.55 -3.62 25.37
CA ARG A 389 -15.59 -3.94 26.81
C ARG A 389 -14.32 -4.62 27.32
N ASP A 390 -13.58 -5.29 26.44
CA ASP A 390 -12.40 -6.05 26.81
C ASP A 390 -11.13 -5.17 26.89
N MET A 391 -11.10 -4.05 26.15
CA MET A 391 -9.93 -3.15 26.10
C MET A 391 -9.80 -2.23 27.32
N ASP A 392 -10.90 -1.94 28.03
CA ASP A 392 -10.90 -1.12 29.26
C ASP A 392 -10.31 -1.85 30.48
N ASN A 393 -9.95 -3.12 30.35
CA ASN A 393 -9.34 -3.92 31.40
C ASN A 393 -8.05 -4.59 30.90
N PRO A 394 -6.98 -3.82 30.64
CA PRO A 394 -5.70 -4.40 30.26
C PRO A 394 -5.15 -5.18 31.47
N ALA A 395 -5.12 -6.50 31.35
CA ALA A 395 -4.60 -7.42 32.36
C ALA A 395 -3.11 -7.20 32.66
#